data_AF-A0A819SH49-F1
#
_entry.id   AF-A0A819SH49-F1
#
_cell.length_a   1.000
_cell.length_b   1.000
_cell.length_c   1.000
_cell.angle_alpha   90.00
_cell.angle_beta   90.00
_cell.angle_gamma   90.00
#
_symmetry.space_group_name_H-M   'P 1'
#
loop_
_entity.id
_entity.type
_entity.pdbx_description
1 polymer ?
#
loop_
_entity_poly.entity_id
_entity_poly.type
_entity_poly.pdbx_seq_one_letter_code
_entity_poly.pdbx_strand_id
1 'polypeptide(L)'
;MIKIIDFGLASLFRNETTHDEKLLTTYCGTRPYISPEVYSRLPYRDEPADIWSSAIIQIFMLTGNLPWSEPSDKDRSYQLWFYGRYDNDPWKKIQKMIFDLLRHTYEIKMCRMCRDLRHI
;
A
#
# COMPACT_ATOMS: atom_id res chain seq x y z
N MET A 1 -21.75 3.95 -0.94
CA MET A 1 -21.18 4.80 0.13
C MET A 1 -20.04 4.04 0.78
N ILE A 2 -18.84 4.61 0.84
CA ILE A 2 -17.69 4.04 1.57
C ILE A 2 -17.65 4.70 2.94
N LYS A 3 -17.46 3.91 4.01
CA LYS A 3 -17.31 4.37 5.40
C LYS A 3 -16.10 3.68 5.99
N ILE A 4 -15.21 4.45 6.61
CA ILE A 4 -14.11 3.92 7.42
C ILE A 4 -14.67 3.67 8.81
N ILE A 5 -14.40 2.47 9.34
CA ILE A 5 -14.87 2.02 10.65
C ILE A 5 -13.70 1.37 11.40
N ASP A 6 -13.91 1.10 12.69
CA ASP A 6 -12.94 0.48 13.59
C ASP A 6 -11.68 1.33 13.82
N PHE A 7 -11.79 2.26 14.76
CA PHE A 7 -10.69 3.12 15.22
C PHE A 7 -9.95 2.54 16.43
N GLY A 8 -10.07 1.23 16.71
CA GLY A 8 -9.45 0.59 17.88
C GLY A 8 -7.92 0.62 17.89
N LEU A 9 -7.30 0.82 16.72
CA LEU A 9 -5.86 0.97 16.54
C LEU A 9 -5.44 2.40 16.11
N ALA A 10 -6.37 3.34 16.04
CA ALA A 10 -6.06 4.71 15.63
C ALA A 10 -5.20 5.41 16.71
N SER A 11 -4.24 6.22 16.26
CA SER A 11 -3.35 6.97 17.14
C SER A 11 -3.21 8.43 16.67
N LEU A 12 -3.09 9.35 17.62
CA LEU A 12 -2.69 10.73 17.30
C LEU A 12 -1.19 10.75 16.99
N PHE A 13 -0.83 11.16 15.77
CA PHE A 13 0.56 11.28 15.33
C PHE A 13 1.04 12.73 15.21
N ARG A 14 0.13 13.71 15.15
CA ARG A 14 0.44 15.14 15.09
C ARG A 14 -0.10 15.85 16.32
N ASN A 15 0.72 16.71 16.93
CA ASN A 15 0.28 17.60 18.00
C ASN A 15 -0.50 18.78 17.41
N GLU A 16 -1.75 18.99 17.84
CA GLU A 16 -2.61 20.05 17.30
C GLU A 16 -2.11 21.47 17.62
N THR A 17 -1.38 21.65 18.72
CA THR A 17 -0.88 22.95 19.15
C THR A 17 0.48 23.26 18.52
N THR A 18 1.41 22.32 18.56
CA THR A 18 2.79 22.54 18.10
C THR A 18 3.00 22.18 16.62
N HIS A 19 2.05 21.48 16.00
CA HIS A 19 2.15 20.93 14.65
C HIS A 19 3.30 19.92 14.46
N ASP A 20 3.93 19.47 15.55
CA ASP A 20 4.99 18.48 15.50
C ASP A 20 4.43 17.09 15.16
N GLU A 21 5.12 16.39 14.26
CA GLU A 21 4.83 15.01 13.93
C GLU A 21 5.69 14.06 14.79
N LYS A 22 5.04 13.07 15.37
CA LYS A 22 5.68 12.00 16.13
C LYS A 22 5.77 10.75 15.28
N LEU A 23 6.97 10.14 15.25
CA LEU A 23 7.13 8.80 14.70
C LEU A 23 6.44 7.76 15.59
N LEU A 24 5.70 6.87 14.96
CA LEU A 24 5.07 5.74 15.63
C LEU A 24 6.05 4.57 15.71
N THR A 25 5.92 3.77 16.76
CA THR A 25 6.74 2.56 16.99
C THR A 25 5.89 1.31 17.22
N THR A 26 4.56 1.46 17.14
CA THR A 26 3.60 0.38 17.37
C THR A 26 3.65 -0.62 16.23
N TYR A 27 3.71 -1.91 16.55
CA TYR A 27 3.55 -2.98 15.58
C TYR A 27 2.10 -3.47 15.61
N CYS A 28 1.29 -3.05 14.64
CA CYS A 28 -0.11 -3.43 14.53
C CYS A 28 -0.57 -3.52 13.07
N GLY A 29 -1.76 -4.08 12.85
CA GLY A 29 -2.35 -4.26 11.52
C GLY A 29 -2.29 -5.70 11.01
N THR A 30 -2.82 -5.90 9.81
CA THR A 30 -2.92 -7.23 9.18
C THR A 30 -1.83 -7.39 8.11
N ARG A 31 -1.07 -8.49 8.17
CA ARG A 31 0.22 -8.66 7.47
C ARG A 31 0.29 -8.29 5.98
N PRO A 32 -0.71 -8.59 5.13
CA PRO A 32 -0.64 -8.22 3.72
C PRO A 32 -0.72 -6.71 3.49
N TYR A 33 -1.32 -5.97 4.43
CA TYR A 33 -1.65 -4.55 4.29
C TYR A 33 -0.67 -3.62 5.00
N ILE A 34 0.08 -4.11 5.99
CA ILE A 34 1.08 -3.29 6.69
C ILE A 34 2.24 -2.93 5.75
N SER A 35 2.85 -1.77 5.98
CA SER A 35 3.99 -1.30 5.21
C SER A 35 5.30 -2.01 5.61
N PRO A 36 6.34 -2.00 4.74
CA PRO A 36 7.60 -2.67 5.02
C PRO A 36 8.32 -2.17 6.28
N GLU A 37 8.23 -0.87 6.57
CA GLU A 37 8.81 -0.23 7.75
C GLU A 37 8.08 -0.63 9.04
N VAL A 38 6.75 -0.73 9.01
CA VAL A 38 5.94 -1.26 10.12
C VAL A 38 6.26 -2.75 10.32
N TYR A 39 6.32 -3.53 9.23
CA TYR A 39 6.70 -4.95 9.29
C TYR A 39 8.08 -5.15 9.91
N SER A 40 9.02 -4.26 9.58
CA SER A 40 10.41 -4.26 10.06
C SER A 40 10.58 -3.65 11.47
N ARG A 41 9.49 -3.22 12.11
CA ARG A 41 9.48 -2.60 13.45
C ARG A 41 10.37 -1.35 13.55
N LEU A 42 10.48 -0.61 12.46
CA LEU A 42 11.19 0.67 12.44
C LEU A 42 10.24 1.79 12.86
N PRO A 43 10.74 2.87 13.49
CA PRO A 43 9.95 4.08 13.67
C PRO A 43 9.46 4.60 12.31
N TYR A 44 8.15 4.87 12.19
CA TYR A 44 7.52 5.19 10.91
C TYR A 44 6.59 6.41 11.02
N ARG A 45 6.32 7.04 9.87
CA ARG A 45 5.31 8.10 9.76
C ARG A 45 3.93 7.46 9.51
N ASP A 46 2.90 8.00 10.12
CA ASP A 46 1.54 7.44 10.04
C ASP A 46 0.95 7.55 8.63
N GLU A 47 1.00 8.74 8.02
CA GLU A 47 0.37 8.99 6.71
C GLU A 47 0.88 8.06 5.58
N PRO A 48 2.21 7.81 5.41
CA PRO A 48 2.69 6.88 4.39
C PRO A 48 2.27 5.42 4.63
N ALA A 49 2.19 4.98 5.89
CA ALA A 49 1.77 3.61 6.22
C ALA A 49 0.28 3.37 5.88
N ASP A 50 -0.58 4.39 6.11
CA ASP A 50 -1.98 4.35 5.71
C ASP A 50 -2.15 4.41 4.18
N ILE A 51 -1.36 5.22 3.48
CA ILE A 51 -1.34 5.26 2.01
C ILE A 51 -0.95 3.90 1.44
N TRP A 52 0.09 3.26 2.00
CA TRP A 52 0.49 1.91 1.63
C TRP A 52 -0.67 0.92 1.79
N SER A 53 -1.29 0.89 2.97
CA SER A 53 -2.41 -0.01 3.27
C SER A 53 -3.57 0.19 2.28
N SER A 54 -3.91 1.45 1.97
CA SER A 54 -4.95 1.80 1.01
C SER A 54 -4.65 1.32 -0.42
N ALA A 55 -3.37 1.36 -0.83
CA ALA A 55 -2.93 0.86 -2.13
C ALA A 55 -3.14 -0.65 -2.27
N ILE A 56 -2.84 -1.41 -1.21
CA ILE A 56 -3.07 -2.86 -1.18
C ILE A 56 -4.56 -3.18 -1.26
N ILE A 57 -5.41 -2.43 -0.53
CA ILE A 57 -6.86 -2.57 -0.60
C ILE A 57 -7.35 -2.28 -2.03
N GLN A 58 -6.84 -1.23 -2.68
CA GLN A 58 -7.21 -0.90 -4.05
C GLN A 58 -6.82 -2.00 -5.04
N ILE A 59 -5.61 -2.56 -4.92
CA ILE A 59 -5.17 -3.71 -5.73
C ILE A 59 -6.10 -4.91 -5.54
N PHE A 60 -6.46 -5.22 -4.30
CA PHE A 60 -7.37 -6.31 -3.98
C PHE A 60 -8.75 -6.08 -4.59
N MET A 61 -9.32 -4.87 -4.44
CA MET A 61 -10.62 -4.52 -5.04
C MET A 61 -10.62 -4.64 -6.57
N LEU A 62 -9.52 -4.27 -7.23
CA LEU A 62 -9.42 -4.33 -8.69
C LEU A 62 -9.24 -5.75 -9.23
N THR A 63 -8.53 -6.61 -8.50
CA THR A 63 -8.04 -7.89 -9.04
C THR A 63 -8.61 -9.14 -8.37
N GLY A 64 -9.23 -8.96 -7.20
CA GLY A 64 -9.65 -10.03 -6.29
C GLY A 64 -8.49 -10.76 -5.59
N ASN A 65 -7.24 -10.32 -5.79
CA ASN A 65 -6.04 -10.99 -5.33
C ASN A 65 -5.17 -10.04 -4.51
N LEU A 66 -4.65 -10.53 -3.38
CA LEU A 66 -3.60 -9.82 -2.65
C LEU A 66 -2.27 -9.91 -3.41
N PRO A 67 -1.43 -8.86 -3.36
CA PRO A 67 -0.15 -8.87 -4.06
C PRO A 67 0.91 -9.77 -3.40
N TRP A 68 0.80 -10.01 -2.10
CA TRP A 68 1.67 -10.86 -1.29
C TRP A 68 0.99 -11.20 0.04
N SER A 69 1.59 -12.08 0.83
CA SER A 69 1.14 -12.42 2.18
C SER A 69 1.72 -11.47 3.24
N GLU A 70 2.96 -11.02 3.03
CA GLU A 70 3.66 -10.06 3.89
C GLU A 70 4.77 -9.32 3.11
N PRO A 71 5.09 -8.07 3.46
CA PRO A 71 6.14 -7.29 2.80
C PRO A 71 7.53 -7.69 3.31
N SER A 72 7.96 -8.92 3.01
CA SER A 72 9.21 -9.50 3.49
C SER A 72 9.98 -10.20 2.38
N ASP A 73 11.31 -10.30 2.53
CA ASP A 73 12.18 -11.06 1.64
C ASP A 73 11.84 -12.56 1.57
N LYS A 74 11.09 -13.06 2.54
CA LYS A 74 10.58 -14.44 2.56
C LYS A 74 9.40 -14.65 1.61
N ASP A 75 8.69 -13.59 1.25
CA ASP A 75 7.57 -13.66 0.32
C ASP A 75 8.05 -13.45 -1.12
N ARG A 76 7.95 -14.50 -1.92
CA ARG A 76 8.38 -14.49 -3.33
C ARG A 76 7.66 -13.43 -4.14
N SER A 77 6.38 -13.21 -3.90
CA SER A 77 5.58 -12.24 -4.66
C SER A 77 6.00 -10.81 -4.34
N TYR A 78 6.32 -10.54 -3.06
CA TYR A 78 6.89 -9.25 -2.64
C TYR A 78 8.26 -9.01 -3.29
N GLN A 79 9.14 -10.02 -3.30
CA GLN A 79 10.45 -9.93 -3.96
C GLN A 79 10.34 -9.64 -5.46
N LEU A 80 9.46 -10.35 -6.16
CA LEU A 80 9.22 -10.11 -7.58
C LEU A 80 8.78 -8.66 -7.83
N TRP A 81 7.84 -8.15 -7.05
CA TRP A 81 7.41 -6.76 -7.13
C TRP A 81 8.55 -5.77 -6.85
N PHE A 82 9.34 -6.02 -5.79
CA PHE A 82 10.47 -5.18 -5.40
C PHE A 82 11.50 -5.06 -6.54
N TYR A 83 11.80 -6.17 -7.22
CA TYR A 83 12.69 -6.21 -8.39
C TYR A 83 12.00 -5.80 -9.71
N GLY A 84 10.77 -5.30 -9.68
CA GLY A 84 10.07 -4.78 -10.86
C GLY A 84 9.55 -5.86 -11.82
N ARG A 85 9.32 -7.08 -11.33
CA ARG A 85 8.74 -8.19 -12.08
C ARG A 85 7.23 -8.23 -11.83
N TYR A 86 6.46 -7.97 -12.90
CA TYR A 86 5.01 -7.78 -12.84
C TYR A 86 4.24 -8.79 -13.70
N ASP A 87 4.89 -9.89 -14.08
CA ASP A 87 4.33 -10.91 -14.99
C ASP A 87 3.33 -11.85 -14.28
N ASN A 88 3.21 -11.73 -12.96
CA ASN A 88 2.32 -12.50 -12.10
C ASN A 88 1.06 -11.71 -11.71
N ASP A 89 0.05 -12.45 -11.25
CA ASP A 89 -1.07 -11.84 -10.53
C ASP A 89 -0.57 -11.20 -9.22
N PRO A 90 -1.17 -10.07 -8.78
CA PRO A 90 -2.27 -9.34 -9.41
C PRO A 90 -1.85 -8.36 -10.53
N TRP A 91 -0.55 -8.12 -10.71
CA TRP A 91 -0.02 -7.07 -11.58
C TRP A 91 -0.36 -7.26 -13.05
N LYS A 92 -0.32 -8.49 -13.56
CA LYS A 92 -0.74 -8.84 -14.91
C LYS A 92 -2.19 -8.45 -15.19
N LYS A 93 -3.09 -8.64 -14.22
CA LYS A 93 -4.50 -8.22 -14.34
C LYS A 93 -4.62 -6.70 -14.39
N ILE A 94 -3.89 -6.00 -13.52
CA ILE A 94 -3.87 -4.53 -13.50
C ILE A 94 -3.40 -3.99 -14.85
N GLN A 95 -2.30 -4.52 -15.40
CA GLN A 95 -1.81 -4.13 -16.72
C GLN A 95 -2.87 -4.31 -17.79
N LYS A 96 -3.53 -5.47 -17.85
CA LYS A 96 -4.62 -5.74 -18.78
C LYS A 96 -5.77 -4.72 -18.63
N MET A 97 -6.21 -4.47 -17.40
CA MET A 97 -7.27 -3.48 -17.12
C MET A 97 -6.87 -2.06 -17.57
N ILE A 98 -5.61 -1.65 -17.31
CA ILE A 98 -5.09 -0.37 -17.76
C ILE A 98 -5.08 -0.30 -19.30
N PHE A 99 -4.62 -1.36 -19.98
CA PHE A 99 -4.65 -1.41 -21.44
C PHE A 99 -6.07 -1.32 -22.00
N ASP A 100 -7.03 -2.03 -21.41
CA ASP A 100 -8.44 -2.00 -21.82
C ASP A 100 -9.07 -0.61 -21.60
N LEU A 101 -8.69 0.06 -20.50
CA LEU A 101 -9.16 1.40 -20.12
C LEU A 101 -8.52 2.51 -20.97
N LEU A 102 -7.21 2.43 -21.25
CA LEU A 102 -6.50 3.37 -22.12
C LEU A 102 -6.97 3.25 -23.58
N ARG A 103 -7.44 2.07 -24.00
CA ARG A 103 -8.09 1.90 -25.29
C ARG A 103 -9.39 2.70 -25.41
N HIS A 104 -10.02 3.05 -24.29
CA HIS A 104 -11.30 3.76 -24.25
C HIS A 104 -11.22 5.17 -23.65
N THR A 105 -10.11 5.54 -23.01
CA THR A 105 -10.03 6.76 -22.20
C THR A 105 -8.59 7.26 -22.12
N TYR A 106 -8.30 8.39 -22.76
CA TYR A 106 -7.09 9.16 -22.47
C TYR A 106 -7.22 9.73 -21.04
N GLU A 107 -6.15 9.58 -20.26
CA GLU A 107 -5.94 10.06 -18.87
C GLU A 107 -6.58 9.27 -17.72
N ILE A 108 -5.90 8.21 -17.26
CA ILE A 108 -5.99 7.77 -15.86
C ILE A 108 -4.58 7.61 -15.28
N LYS A 109 -4.17 8.58 -14.44
CA LYS A 109 -2.89 8.59 -13.71
C LYS A 109 -2.97 7.72 -12.45
N MET A 110 -2.85 6.40 -12.62
CA MET A 110 -2.52 5.47 -11.51
C MET A 110 -1.00 5.37 -11.25
N CYS A 111 -0.19 6.07 -12.05
CA CYS A 111 1.28 5.94 -12.08
C CYS A 111 2.05 6.65 -10.95
N ARG A 112 1.41 7.45 -10.09
CA ARG A 112 2.13 8.09 -8.96
C ARG A 112 2.25 7.16 -7.75
N MET A 113 1.19 6.45 -7.39
CA MET A 113 1.17 5.58 -6.20
C MET A 113 2.20 4.43 -6.26
N CYS A 114 2.33 3.73 -7.39
CA CYS A 114 3.31 2.62 -7.52
C CYS A 114 4.77 3.08 -7.61
N ARG A 115 5.04 4.36 -7.92
CA ARG A 115 6.40 4.89 -8.03
C ARG A 115 6.90 5.40 -6.68
N ASP A 116 6.00 5.96 -5.88
CA ASP A 116 6.33 6.52 -4.56
C ASP A 116 6.42 5.42 -3.47
N LEU A 117 5.70 4.29 -3.59
CA LEU A 117 5.82 3.14 -2.66
C LEU A 117 7.18 2.43 -2.66
N ARG A 118 8.06 2.70 -3.64
CA ARG A 118 9.46 2.20 -3.64
C ARG A 118 10.44 3.15 -2.95
N HIS A 119 9.99 4.37 -2.65
CA HIS A 119 10.81 5.44 -2.07
C HIS A 119 10.27 5.92 -0.70
N ILE A 120 9.22 5.28 -0.19
CA ILE A 120 8.80 5.32 1.21
C ILE A 120 9.54 4.21 1.94
#